data_AF-A0A940KDS3-F1
#
_entry.id   AF-A0A940KDS3-F1
#
_cell.length_a   1.000
_cell.length_b   1.000
_cell.length_c   1.000
_cell.angle_alpha   90.00
_cell.angle_beta   90.00
_cell.angle_gamma   90.00
#
_symmetry.space_group_name_H-M   'P 1'
#
loop_
_entity.id
_entity.type
_entity.pdbx_description
1 polymer ?
#
loop_
_entity_poly.entity_id
_entity_poly.type
_entity_poly.pdbx_seq_one_letter_code
_entity_poly.pdbx_strand_id
1 'polypeptide(L)'
;MRSRRAGDRRPRGHRRVAQLTRAPGIDDGLVRAHATLTRGARFLGAGLSAQAGVAPAAIGGRYRAKVIGNGLRELDRFLNVLIDEASLRIGLPVVAGQRNTANKLRAFRAADGAACATDEVRLRALGRSRDCLFHCGGIVTRADARGGTRMTAGWAGPCAPLRSFAIGEELVLSAGELAGVCAFYESLAAEVVASAARSLTAPRTAPPG
;
A
#
# COMPACT_ATOMS: atom_id res chain seq x y z
N MET A 1 -30.84 -51.93 -12.36
CA MET A 1 -30.44 -50.77 -13.20
C MET A 1 -30.79 -49.47 -12.47
N ARG A 2 -29.80 -48.79 -11.88
CA ARG A 2 -30.00 -47.48 -11.20
C ARG A 2 -29.46 -46.37 -12.11
N SER A 3 -30.35 -45.49 -12.53
CA SER A 3 -30.09 -44.36 -13.43
C SER A 3 -29.26 -43.28 -12.72
N ARG A 4 -28.07 -42.98 -13.26
CA ARG A 4 -27.23 -41.84 -12.85
C ARG A 4 -27.77 -40.58 -13.54
N ARG A 5 -28.31 -39.63 -12.76
CA ARG A 5 -28.58 -38.28 -13.27
C ARG A 5 -27.27 -37.49 -13.31
N ALA A 6 -26.92 -37.06 -14.52
CA ALA A 6 -25.81 -36.16 -14.81
C ALA A 6 -26.05 -34.80 -14.15
N GLY A 7 -25.09 -34.36 -13.35
CA GLY A 7 -25.07 -33.05 -12.73
C GLY A 7 -24.73 -31.98 -13.77
N ASP A 8 -25.70 -31.10 -13.98
CA ASP A 8 -25.64 -29.86 -14.75
C ASP A 8 -24.54 -28.94 -14.19
N ARG A 9 -23.38 -28.88 -14.86
CA ARG A 9 -22.29 -27.94 -14.55
C ARG A 9 -22.52 -26.66 -15.34
N ARG A 10 -23.14 -25.67 -14.71
CA ARG A 10 -23.19 -24.30 -15.25
C ARG A 10 -21.78 -23.70 -15.36
N PRO A 11 -21.46 -22.99 -16.45
CA PRO A 11 -20.16 -22.36 -16.62
C PRO A 11 -20.01 -21.15 -15.69
N ARG A 12 -18.81 -21.05 -15.10
CA ARG A 12 -18.37 -19.92 -14.25
C ARG A 12 -18.37 -18.65 -15.10
N GLY A 13 -19.25 -17.70 -14.74
CA GLY A 13 -19.33 -16.41 -15.39
C GLY A 13 -18.01 -15.65 -15.32
N HIS A 14 -17.48 -15.29 -16.49
CA HIS A 14 -16.43 -14.29 -16.63
C HIS A 14 -16.91 -12.97 -16.02
N ARG A 15 -16.30 -12.58 -14.90
CA ARG A 15 -16.50 -11.27 -14.27
C ARG A 15 -16.01 -10.22 -15.28
N ARG A 16 -16.94 -9.54 -15.96
CA ARG A 16 -16.62 -8.41 -16.84
C ARG A 16 -15.81 -7.40 -16.02
N VAL A 17 -14.57 -7.17 -16.44
CA VAL A 17 -13.73 -6.08 -15.96
C VAL A 17 -14.35 -4.81 -16.55
N ALA A 18 -15.15 -4.10 -15.75
CA ALA A 18 -15.65 -2.80 -16.15
C ALA A 18 -14.47 -1.83 -16.18
N GLN A 19 -13.93 -1.59 -17.38
CA GLN A 19 -13.01 -0.48 -17.64
C GLN A 19 -13.82 0.81 -17.54
N LEU A 20 -13.61 1.57 -16.47
CA LEU A 20 -14.19 2.89 -16.31
C LEU A 20 -13.56 3.84 -17.34
N THR A 21 -14.35 4.22 -18.34
CA THR A 21 -14.01 5.23 -19.35
C THR A 21 -14.40 6.63 -18.85
N ARG A 22 -13.60 7.63 -19.25
CA ARG A 22 -13.36 8.95 -18.62
C ARG A 22 -14.54 9.94 -18.56
N ALA A 23 -14.64 10.65 -17.43
CA ALA A 23 -15.33 11.94 -17.27
C ALA A 23 -14.33 13.04 -16.84
N PRO A 24 -14.57 14.33 -17.15
CA PRO A 24 -13.64 15.44 -16.88
C PRO A 24 -13.69 15.81 -15.39
N GLY A 25 -12.79 15.22 -14.60
CA GLY A 25 -12.63 15.48 -13.16
C GLY A 25 -11.43 14.76 -12.52
N ILE A 26 -10.53 14.18 -13.33
CA ILE A 26 -9.39 13.35 -12.90
C ILE A 26 -8.32 14.16 -12.15
N ASP A 27 -8.21 15.45 -12.43
CA ASP A 27 -7.23 16.33 -11.76
C ASP A 27 -7.58 16.52 -10.28
N ASP A 28 -8.86 16.65 -9.95
CA ASP A 28 -9.29 16.75 -8.56
C ASP A 28 -9.16 15.41 -7.80
N GLY A 29 -9.32 14.28 -8.51
CA GLY A 29 -9.20 12.94 -7.93
C GLY A 29 -7.81 12.69 -7.36
N LEU A 30 -6.78 12.91 -8.19
CA LEU A 30 -5.39 12.75 -7.79
C LEU A 30 -5.00 13.71 -6.65
N VAL A 31 -5.39 14.99 -6.75
CA VAL A 31 -5.09 15.99 -5.72
C VAL A 31 -5.73 15.62 -4.38
N ARG A 32 -7.01 15.22 -4.38
CA ARG A 32 -7.71 14.79 -3.16
C ARG A 32 -7.11 13.51 -2.57
N ALA A 33 -6.77 12.53 -3.39
CA ALA A 33 -6.14 11.28 -2.94
C ALA A 33 -4.78 11.55 -2.29
N HIS A 34 -3.95 12.40 -2.92
CA HIS A 34 -2.65 12.80 -2.39
C HIS A 34 -2.80 13.52 -1.05
N ALA A 35 -3.64 14.56 -1.00
CA ALA A 35 -3.86 15.33 0.22
C ALA A 35 -4.43 14.47 1.37
N THR A 36 -5.26 13.48 1.06
CA THR A 36 -5.81 12.55 2.06
C THR A 36 -4.72 11.65 2.64
N LEU A 37 -3.87 11.06 1.79
CA LEU A 37 -2.73 10.26 2.24
C LEU A 37 -1.79 11.08 3.11
N THR A 38 -1.38 12.27 2.65
CA THR A 38 -0.45 13.15 3.37
C THR A 38 -1.00 13.53 4.74
N ARG A 39 -2.27 13.95 4.84
CA ARG A 39 -2.90 14.26 6.13
C ARG A 39 -2.94 13.05 7.06
N GLY A 40 -3.32 11.88 6.54
CA GLY A 40 -3.37 10.64 7.31
C GLY A 40 -1.99 10.24 7.84
N ALA A 41 -0.96 10.33 7.00
CA ALA A 41 0.42 10.00 7.35
C ALA A 41 0.95 10.94 8.44
N ARG A 42 0.72 12.26 8.31
CA ARG A 42 1.12 13.24 9.33
C ARG A 42 0.43 13.00 10.65
N PHE A 43 -0.89 12.79 10.62
CA PHE A 43 -1.68 12.54 11.82
C PHE A 43 -1.21 11.28 12.57
N LEU A 44 -0.97 10.18 11.84
CA LEU A 44 -0.48 8.94 12.43
C LEU A 44 0.96 9.08 12.95
N GLY A 45 1.84 9.72 12.15
CA GLY A 45 3.25 9.93 12.50
C GLY A 45 3.45 10.85 13.70
N ALA A 46 2.53 11.78 13.95
CA ALA A 46 2.49 12.62 15.14
C ALA A 46 1.91 11.91 16.39
N GLY A 47 1.58 10.62 16.29
CA GLY A 47 1.03 9.85 17.42
C GLY A 47 -0.45 10.12 17.68
N LEU A 48 -1.25 10.35 16.62
CA LEU A 48 -2.67 10.73 16.67
C LEU A 48 -2.92 12.16 17.18
N SER A 49 -1.91 13.03 17.10
CA SER A 49 -2.07 14.45 17.37
C SER A 49 -2.48 15.20 16.10
N ALA A 50 -3.45 16.10 16.24
CA ALA A 50 -3.87 17.01 15.17
C ALA A 50 -2.97 18.25 15.06
N GLN A 51 -2.08 18.50 16.03
CA GLN A 51 -1.21 19.67 16.02
C GLN A 51 -0.01 19.48 15.10
N ALA A 52 0.12 20.39 14.13
CA ALA A 52 1.29 20.47 13.25
C ALA A 52 2.53 20.90 14.04
N GLY A 53 3.70 20.33 13.70
CA GLY A 53 4.99 20.70 14.30
C GLY A 53 5.29 20.09 15.67
N VAL A 54 4.42 19.23 16.19
CA VAL A 54 4.67 18.49 17.43
C VAL A 54 5.60 17.31 17.17
N ALA A 55 6.58 17.11 18.04
CA ALA A 55 7.47 15.95 17.98
C ALA A 55 6.66 14.63 18.03
N PRO A 56 7.11 13.56 17.34
CA PRO A 56 6.40 12.29 17.35
C PRO A 56 6.14 11.78 18.76
N ALA A 57 4.87 11.63 19.13
CA ALA A 57 4.46 11.09 20.42
C ALA A 57 4.24 9.57 20.33
N ALA A 58 4.58 8.85 21.39
CA ALA A 58 4.29 7.43 21.47
C ALA A 58 2.78 7.20 21.63
N ILE A 59 2.20 6.38 20.75
CA ILE A 59 0.83 5.88 20.94
C ILE A 59 0.87 4.89 22.12
N GLY A 60 0.18 5.22 23.21
CA GLY A 60 0.11 4.40 24.43
C GLY A 60 -1.13 3.52 24.54
N GLY A 61 -1.24 2.82 25.66
CA GLY A 61 -2.44 2.09 26.08
C GLY A 61 -2.59 0.66 25.56
N ARG A 62 -3.54 -0.07 26.16
CA ARG A 62 -3.77 -1.51 25.93
C ARG A 62 -4.09 -1.92 24.49
N TYR A 63 -4.47 -0.97 23.64
CA TYR A 63 -4.83 -1.21 22.23
C TYR A 63 -3.83 -0.62 21.24
N ARG A 64 -2.66 -0.17 21.71
CA ARG A 64 -1.61 0.45 20.89
C ARG A 64 -1.35 -0.32 19.59
N ALA A 65 -1.06 -1.62 19.68
CA ALA A 65 -0.74 -2.42 18.50
C ALA A 65 -1.87 -2.42 17.48
N LYS A 66 -3.12 -2.58 17.93
CA LYS A 66 -4.31 -2.55 17.07
C LYS A 66 -4.54 -1.20 16.42
N VAL A 67 -4.32 -0.11 17.17
CA VAL A 67 -4.43 1.27 16.67
C VAL A 67 -3.40 1.54 15.58
N ILE A 68 -2.13 1.19 15.82
CA ILE A 68 -1.06 1.33 14.82
C ILE A 68 -1.37 0.46 13.59
N GLY A 69 -1.75 -0.80 13.81
CA GLY A 69 -2.12 -1.72 12.73
C GLY A 69 -3.26 -1.17 11.86
N ASN A 70 -4.29 -0.58 12.46
CA ASN A 70 -5.38 0.09 11.74
C ASN A 70 -4.89 1.32 10.97
N GLY A 71 -4.10 2.18 11.58
CA GLY A 71 -3.52 3.35 10.92
C GLY A 71 -2.75 2.95 9.66
N LEU A 72 -1.89 1.93 9.75
CA LEU A 72 -1.13 1.42 8.61
C LEU A 72 -2.01 0.79 7.52
N ARG A 73 -3.14 0.15 7.88
CA ARG A 73 -4.12 -0.36 6.89
C ARG A 73 -4.78 0.78 6.12
N GLU A 74 -5.13 1.86 6.80
CA GLU A 74 -5.72 3.04 6.16
C GLU A 74 -4.71 3.76 5.26
N LEU A 75 -3.45 3.91 5.69
CA LEU A 75 -2.40 4.49 4.82
C LEU A 75 -2.20 3.67 3.55
N ASP A 76 -2.16 2.34 3.65
CA ASP A 76 -2.05 1.49 2.46
C ASP A 76 -3.28 1.59 1.55
N ARG A 77 -4.48 1.77 2.13
CA ARG A 77 -5.70 2.02 1.36
C ARG A 77 -5.65 3.37 0.64
N PHE A 78 -5.19 4.42 1.31
CA PHE A 78 -5.02 5.74 0.69
C PHE A 78 -3.98 5.70 -0.44
N LEU A 79 -2.86 4.99 -0.24
CA LEU A 79 -1.87 4.79 -1.28
C LEU A 79 -2.43 4.00 -2.46
N ASN A 80 -3.23 2.98 -2.20
CA ASN A 80 -3.91 2.20 -3.24
C ASN A 80 -4.81 3.08 -4.11
N VAL A 81 -5.61 3.95 -3.50
CA VAL A 81 -6.47 4.91 -4.21
C VAL A 81 -5.63 5.93 -4.98
N LEU A 82 -4.55 6.45 -4.39
CA LEU A 82 -3.66 7.40 -5.07
C LEU A 82 -3.05 6.80 -6.34
N ILE A 83 -2.59 5.55 -6.29
CA ILE A 83 -2.03 4.84 -7.45
C ILE A 83 -3.11 4.62 -8.52
N ASP A 84 -4.35 4.34 -8.13
CA ASP A 84 -5.47 4.20 -9.07
C ASP A 84 -5.75 5.53 -9.79
N GLU A 85 -5.86 6.63 -9.05
CA GLU A 85 -6.05 7.97 -9.65
C GLU A 85 -4.88 8.35 -10.58
N ALA A 86 -3.64 8.07 -10.16
CA ALA A 86 -2.46 8.30 -10.99
C ALA A 86 -2.47 7.45 -12.26
N SER A 87 -2.85 6.18 -12.15
CA SER A 87 -2.98 5.26 -13.28
C SER A 87 -4.04 5.74 -14.28
N LEU A 88 -5.23 6.14 -13.79
CA LEU A 88 -6.29 6.71 -14.62
C LEU A 88 -5.84 7.99 -15.33
N ARG A 89 -5.02 8.82 -14.68
CA ARG A 89 -4.46 10.05 -15.27
C ARG A 89 -3.55 9.77 -16.46
N ILE A 90 -2.71 8.74 -16.38
CA ILE A 90 -1.79 8.36 -17.47
C ILE A 90 -2.36 7.32 -18.44
N GLY A 91 -3.64 6.95 -18.28
CA GLY A 91 -4.35 6.05 -19.21
C GLY A 91 -4.09 4.55 -18.97
N LEU A 92 -3.58 4.18 -17.79
CA LEU A 92 -3.41 2.79 -17.40
C LEU A 92 -4.73 2.18 -16.88
N PRO A 93 -4.94 0.87 -17.09
CA PRO A 93 -6.12 0.18 -16.60
C PRO A 93 -6.10 0.07 -15.06
N VAL A 94 -7.25 0.34 -14.43
CA VAL A 94 -7.46 0.16 -12.99
C VAL A 94 -8.48 -0.96 -12.76
N VAL A 95 -8.16 -1.88 -11.84
CA VAL A 95 -9.07 -2.93 -11.40
C VAL A 95 -9.60 -2.58 -10.01
N ALA A 96 -10.90 -2.27 -9.95
CA ALA A 96 -11.58 -1.97 -8.70
C ALA A 96 -11.46 -3.12 -7.69
N GLY A 97 -11.15 -2.79 -6.44
CA GLY A 97 -11.08 -3.75 -5.33
C GLY A 97 -9.77 -4.54 -5.21
N GLN A 98 -8.78 -4.31 -6.07
CA GLN A 98 -7.45 -4.90 -5.92
C GLN A 98 -6.68 -4.27 -4.75
N ARG A 99 -6.62 -4.97 -3.61
CA ARG A 99 -5.99 -4.49 -2.36
C ARG A 99 -4.48 -4.76 -2.26
N ASN A 100 -3.82 -5.11 -3.37
CA ASN A 100 -2.37 -5.38 -3.37
C ASN A 100 -1.60 -4.14 -3.84
N THR A 101 -1.41 -3.20 -2.92
CA THR A 101 -0.78 -1.89 -3.17
C THR A 101 0.65 -2.01 -3.69
N ALA A 102 1.44 -2.96 -3.16
CA ALA A 102 2.80 -3.22 -3.64
C ALA A 102 2.81 -3.63 -5.12
N ASN A 103 1.93 -4.55 -5.52
CA ASN A 103 1.83 -4.96 -6.93
C ASN A 103 1.31 -3.84 -7.83
N LYS A 104 0.38 -3.00 -7.35
CA LYS A 104 -0.11 -1.84 -8.10
C LYS A 104 0.99 -0.83 -8.33
N LEU A 105 1.75 -0.48 -7.28
CA LEU A 105 2.88 0.44 -7.39
C LEU A 105 3.92 -0.06 -8.38
N ARG A 106 4.24 -1.38 -8.32
CA ARG A 106 5.16 -2.00 -9.29
C ARG A 106 4.66 -1.87 -10.72
N ALA A 107 3.38 -2.18 -10.97
CA ALA A 107 2.80 -2.08 -12.31
C ALA A 107 2.81 -0.63 -12.83
N PHE A 108 2.44 0.32 -11.97
CA PHE A 108 2.49 1.75 -12.27
C PHE A 108 3.91 2.21 -12.64
N ARG A 109 4.91 1.88 -11.80
CA ARG A 109 6.31 2.25 -12.04
C ARG A 109 6.92 1.58 -13.27
N ALA A 110 6.53 0.34 -13.57
CA ALA A 110 6.98 -0.35 -14.77
C ALA A 110 6.51 0.39 -16.04
N ALA A 111 5.30 0.96 -16.02
CA ALA A 111 4.79 1.78 -17.12
C ALA A 111 5.50 3.15 -17.23
N ASP A 112 6.00 3.69 -16.12
CA ASP A 112 6.79 4.95 -16.10
C ASP A 112 8.30 4.73 -16.34
N GLY A 113 8.74 3.49 -16.59
CA GLY A 113 10.16 3.16 -16.78
C GLY A 113 11.02 3.27 -15.51
N ALA A 114 10.42 3.47 -14.33
CA ALA A 114 11.08 3.75 -13.06
C ALA A 114 11.00 2.56 -12.07
N ALA A 115 11.26 1.34 -12.54
CA ALA A 115 11.16 0.15 -11.70
C ALA A 115 12.18 0.17 -10.55
N CYS A 116 11.71 0.40 -9.31
CA CYS A 116 12.49 0.27 -8.08
C CYS A 116 11.97 -0.92 -7.26
N ALA A 117 12.74 -2.01 -7.20
CA ALA A 117 12.39 -3.24 -6.48
C ALA A 117 12.37 -3.06 -4.95
N THR A 118 13.13 -2.10 -4.42
CA THR A 118 13.31 -1.89 -2.97
C THR A 118 12.02 -1.51 -2.27
N ASP A 119 11.22 -0.60 -2.84
CA ASP A 119 9.97 -0.15 -2.22
C ASP A 119 8.88 -1.21 -2.25
N GLU A 120 8.86 -2.07 -3.28
CA GLU A 120 7.95 -3.21 -3.33
C GLU A 120 8.20 -4.16 -2.16
N VAL A 121 9.47 -4.52 -1.93
CA VAL A 121 9.86 -5.41 -0.83
C VAL A 121 9.47 -4.78 0.52
N ARG A 122 9.70 -3.48 0.67
CA ARG A 122 9.36 -2.71 1.87
C ARG A 122 7.85 -2.63 2.11
N LEU A 123 7.04 -2.34 1.08
CA LEU A 123 5.58 -2.33 1.19
C LEU A 123 5.02 -3.71 1.54
N ARG A 124 5.59 -4.79 0.98
CA ARG A 124 5.21 -6.17 1.37
C ARG A 124 5.54 -6.44 2.83
N ALA A 125 6.70 -6.00 3.30
CA ALA A 125 7.09 -6.11 4.71
C ALA A 125 6.18 -5.29 5.63
N LEU A 126 5.82 -4.05 5.25
CA LEU A 126 4.82 -3.25 5.97
C LEU A 126 3.43 -3.92 5.98
N GLY A 127 3.08 -4.61 4.90
CA GLY A 127 1.88 -5.43 4.82
C GLY A 127 1.84 -6.57 5.84
N ARG A 128 2.98 -7.22 6.10
CA ARG A 128 3.09 -8.24 7.17
C ARG A 128 3.07 -7.59 8.55
N SER A 129 3.83 -6.52 8.72
CA SER A 129 3.89 -5.72 9.95
C SER A 129 2.52 -5.28 10.44
N ARG A 130 1.70 -4.67 9.57
CA ARG A 130 0.34 -4.22 9.95
C ARG A 130 -0.58 -5.39 10.31
N ASP A 131 -0.45 -6.52 9.62
CA ASP A 131 -1.30 -7.70 9.87
C ASP A 131 -0.92 -8.33 11.21
N CYS A 132 0.37 -8.40 11.55
CA CYS A 132 0.86 -8.82 12.87
C CYS A 132 0.34 -7.89 13.98
N LEU A 133 0.47 -6.56 13.80
CA LEU A 133 -0.03 -5.57 14.75
C LEU A 133 -1.56 -5.66 14.95
N PHE A 134 -2.31 -5.81 13.86
CA PHE A 134 -3.76 -5.76 13.89
C PHE A 134 -4.40 -7.08 14.37
N HIS A 135 -3.91 -8.23 13.89
CA HIS A 135 -4.51 -9.53 14.17
C HIS A 135 -3.87 -10.26 15.35
N CYS A 136 -2.58 -10.03 15.60
CA CYS A 136 -1.81 -10.76 16.61
C CYS A 136 -1.34 -9.88 17.77
N GLY A 137 -1.82 -8.63 17.83
CA GLY A 137 -1.44 -7.69 18.89
C GLY A 137 0.05 -7.32 18.89
N GLY A 138 0.75 -7.53 17.78
CA GLY A 138 2.20 -7.35 17.69
C GLY A 138 3.03 -8.60 17.97
N ILE A 139 2.43 -9.75 18.31
CA ILE A 139 3.20 -10.99 18.44
C ILE A 139 3.40 -11.63 17.06
N VAL A 140 4.64 -11.94 16.72
CA VAL A 140 4.98 -12.53 15.42
C VAL A 140 4.58 -14.01 15.39
N THR A 141 3.53 -14.33 14.65
CA THR A 141 2.98 -15.70 14.55
C THR A 141 3.22 -16.37 13.19
N ARG A 142 3.72 -15.62 12.21
CA ARG A 142 3.93 -16.09 10.83
C ARG A 142 5.25 -15.58 10.28
N ALA A 143 6.01 -16.47 9.64
CA ALA A 143 7.24 -16.14 8.95
C ALA A 143 6.96 -15.61 7.53
N ASP A 144 7.99 -15.06 6.88
CA ASP A 144 7.89 -14.57 5.51
C ASP A 144 7.54 -15.67 4.50
N ALA A 145 8.03 -16.89 4.75
CA ALA A 145 7.82 -18.07 3.92
C ALA A 145 7.25 -19.23 4.75
N ARG A 146 6.55 -20.15 4.07
CA ARG A 146 6.00 -21.36 4.70
C ARG A 146 7.15 -22.21 5.28
N GLY A 147 7.02 -22.56 6.56
CA GLY A 147 8.07 -23.31 7.29
C GLY A 147 9.28 -22.47 7.71
N GLY A 148 9.28 -21.16 7.41
CA GLY A 148 10.32 -20.26 7.91
C GLY A 148 10.17 -19.95 9.41
N THR A 149 11.22 -19.38 9.99
CA THR A 149 11.29 -19.04 11.42
C THR A 149 11.33 -17.54 11.69
N ARG A 150 11.35 -16.71 10.64
CA ARG A 150 11.50 -15.25 10.75
C ARG A 150 10.52 -14.49 9.87
N MET A 151 10.08 -13.34 10.36
CA MET A 151 9.29 -12.34 9.64
C MET A 151 10.13 -11.09 9.45
N THR A 152 10.20 -10.55 8.23
CA THR A 152 10.75 -9.22 7.99
C THR A 152 9.68 -8.15 8.15
N ALA A 153 10.07 -7.06 8.79
CA ALA A 153 9.24 -5.90 9.06
C ALA A 153 9.71 -4.68 8.26
N GLY A 154 8.74 -3.89 7.80
CA GLY A 154 8.96 -2.88 6.78
C GLY A 154 9.49 -1.53 7.25
N TRP A 155 9.71 -1.32 8.55
CA TRP A 155 10.25 -0.05 9.05
C TRP A 155 11.76 -0.17 9.35
N ALA A 156 12.53 0.40 8.44
CA ALA A 156 13.92 0.80 8.64
C ALA A 156 14.07 2.13 7.86
N GLY A 157 15.11 2.94 8.06
CA GLY A 157 15.31 4.14 7.23
C GLY A 157 15.34 3.83 5.72
N PRO A 158 15.20 4.82 4.81
CA PRO A 158 15.07 4.63 3.35
C PRO A 158 16.11 3.70 2.69
N CYS A 159 17.26 3.47 3.31
CA CYS A 159 18.32 2.57 2.81
C CYS A 159 18.75 1.51 3.82
N ALA A 160 18.09 1.42 4.97
CA ALA A 160 18.43 0.45 6.00
C ALA A 160 17.84 -0.94 5.68
N PRO A 161 18.55 -2.03 6.04
CA PRO A 161 18.03 -3.38 5.90
C PRO A 161 16.74 -3.53 6.69
N LEU A 162 15.81 -4.32 6.15
CA LEU A 162 14.56 -4.62 6.84
C LEU A 162 14.84 -5.31 8.17
N ARG A 163 14.19 -4.86 9.24
CA ARG A 163 14.26 -5.54 10.54
C ARG A 163 13.65 -6.93 10.41
N SER A 164 14.20 -7.89 11.15
CA SER A 164 13.71 -9.27 11.14
C SER A 164 13.43 -9.75 12.55
N PHE A 165 12.27 -10.35 12.74
CA PHE A 165 11.77 -10.85 14.02
C PHE A 165 11.60 -12.37 13.95
N ALA A 166 11.99 -13.08 15.00
CA ALA A 166 11.70 -14.51 15.13
C ALA A 166 10.21 -14.73 15.46
N ILE A 167 9.69 -15.92 15.16
CA ILE A 167 8.37 -16.32 15.64
C ILE A 167 8.33 -16.27 17.18
N GLY A 168 7.28 -15.66 17.74
CA GLY A 168 7.09 -15.46 19.17
C GLY A 168 7.64 -14.12 19.68
N GLU A 169 8.49 -13.42 18.91
CA GLU A 169 8.97 -12.10 19.30
C GLU A 169 7.86 -11.04 19.22
N GLU A 170 8.00 -10.03 20.08
CA GLU A 170 7.12 -8.87 20.07
C GLU A 170 7.62 -7.81 19.07
N LEU A 171 6.70 -7.39 18.24
CA LEU A 171 6.85 -6.34 17.27
C LEU A 171 6.46 -5.01 17.92
N VAL A 172 7.46 -4.25 18.35
CA VAL A 172 7.29 -2.93 18.95
C VAL A 172 7.82 -1.85 18.01
N LEU A 173 6.96 -0.89 17.64
CA LEU A 173 7.36 0.34 16.96
C LEU A 173 7.50 1.47 17.97
N SER A 174 8.67 2.09 18.03
CA SER A 174 8.86 3.39 18.68
C SER A 174 8.11 4.50 17.93
N ALA A 175 7.95 5.66 18.58
CA ALA A 175 7.32 6.83 17.95
C ALA A 175 8.12 7.29 16.71
N GLY A 176 9.45 7.29 16.80
CA GLY A 176 10.32 7.66 15.69
C GLY A 176 10.24 6.69 14.51
N GLU A 177 10.13 5.39 14.77
CA GLU A 177 9.93 4.39 13.71
C GLU A 177 8.57 4.56 13.02
N LEU A 178 7.50 4.80 13.78
CA LEU A 178 6.19 5.07 13.21
C LEU A 178 6.19 6.34 12.34
N ALA A 179 6.82 7.41 12.81
CA ALA A 179 7.01 8.62 12.03
C ALA A 179 7.81 8.35 10.74
N GLY A 180 8.87 7.55 10.81
CA GLY A 180 9.64 7.13 9.63
C GLY A 180 8.82 6.33 8.61
N VAL A 181 7.93 5.45 9.07
CA VAL A 181 6.98 4.75 8.20
C VAL A 181 6.04 5.73 7.53
N CYS A 182 5.51 6.70 8.27
CA CYS A 182 4.59 7.70 7.72
C CYS A 182 5.28 8.58 6.67
N ALA A 183 6.52 9.01 6.94
CA ALA A 183 7.35 9.75 5.98
C ALA A 183 7.63 8.94 4.71
N PHE A 184 7.82 7.61 4.82
CA PHE A 184 7.94 6.73 3.65
C PHE A 184 6.65 6.69 2.81
N TYR A 185 5.47 6.65 3.43
CA TYR A 185 4.22 6.78 2.66
C TYR A 185 4.10 8.14 1.98
N GLU A 186 4.50 9.23 2.64
CA GLU A 186 4.51 10.57 2.03
C GLU A 186 5.47 10.65 0.83
N SER A 187 6.67 10.06 0.93
CA SER A 187 7.64 10.06 -0.17
C SER A 187 7.12 9.28 -1.38
N LEU A 188 6.54 8.09 -1.15
CA LEU A 188 5.88 7.31 -2.21
C LEU A 188 4.75 8.10 -2.87
N ALA A 189 3.96 8.82 -2.08
CA ALA A 189 2.86 9.62 -2.60
C ALA A 189 3.35 10.76 -3.50
N ALA A 190 4.38 11.50 -3.05
CA ALA A 190 5.00 12.56 -3.82
C ALA A 190 5.60 12.04 -5.14
N GLU A 191 6.26 10.89 -5.09
CA GLU A 191 6.83 10.25 -6.28
C GLU A 191 5.76 9.83 -7.29
N VAL A 192 4.66 9.22 -6.84
CA VAL A 192 3.54 8.81 -7.70
C VAL A 192 2.91 10.02 -8.39
N VAL A 193 2.69 11.11 -7.66
CA VAL A 193 2.15 12.36 -8.24
C VAL A 193 3.12 12.97 -9.25
N ALA A 194 4.40 13.06 -8.90
CA ALA A 194 5.43 13.61 -9.79
C ALA A 194 5.59 12.79 -11.06
N SER A 195 5.55 11.45 -10.95
CA SER A 195 5.54 10.51 -12.07
C SER A 195 4.36 10.77 -12.99
N ALA A 196 3.14 10.79 -12.47
CA ALA A 196 1.94 11.02 -13.27
C ALA A 196 1.92 12.41 -13.97
N ALA A 197 2.56 13.42 -13.38
CA ALA A 197 2.72 14.73 -13.99
C ALA A 197 3.75 14.72 -15.15
N ARG A 198 4.87 14.00 -14.99
CA ARG A 198 5.89 13.85 -16.04
C ARG A 198 5.38 13.10 -17.26
N SER A 199 4.62 12.01 -17.06
CA SER A 199 4.13 11.20 -18.18
C SER A 199 3.11 11.97 -19.07
N LEU A 200 2.51 13.06 -18.58
CA LEU A 200 1.66 13.95 -19.38
C LEU A 200 2.44 14.98 -20.20
N THR A 201 3.64 15.35 -19.76
CA THR A 201 4.49 16.35 -20.42
C THR A 201 5.47 15.73 -21.42
N ALA A 202 5.72 14.43 -21.33
CA ALA A 202 6.53 13.71 -22.31
C ALA A 202 5.80 13.61 -23.67
N PRO A 203 6.43 13.98 -24.80
CA PRO A 203 5.86 13.77 -26.12
C PRO A 203 5.64 12.26 -26.33
N ARG A 204 4.41 11.84 -26.61
CA ARG A 204 4.11 10.46 -27.00
C ARG A 204 4.78 10.21 -28.35
N THR A 205 5.96 9.62 -28.34
CA THR A 205 6.59 9.13 -29.57
C THR A 205 5.63 8.12 -30.20
N ALA A 206 5.12 8.45 -31.39
CA ALA A 206 4.29 7.54 -32.16
C ALA A 206 5.07 6.24 -32.41
N PRO A 207 4.41 5.07 -32.38
CA PRO A 207 5.07 3.83 -32.76
C PRO A 207 5.55 3.93 -34.22
N PRO A 208 6.73 3.37 -34.57
CA PRO A 208 7.12 3.26 -35.97
C PRO A 208 6.06 2.43 -36.71
N GLY A 209 5.60 2.99 -37.83
CA GLY A 209 4.60 2.37 -38.72
C GLY A 209 5.14 1.18 -39.49
#